data_AF-A0A5B8C344-F1
#
_entry.id   AF-A0A5B8C344-F1
#
_cell.length_a   1.000
_cell.length_b   1.000
_cell.length_c   1.000
_cell.angle_alpha   90.00
_cell.angle_beta   90.00
_cell.angle_gamma   90.00
#
_symmetry.space_group_name_H-M   'P 1'
#
loop_
_entity.id
_entity.type
_entity.pdbx_description
1 polymer ?
#
loop_
_entity_poly.entity_id
_entity_poly.type
_entity_poly.pdbx_seq_one_letter_code
_entity_poly.pdbx_strand_id
1 'polypeptide(L)'
;MGPGHPGGYGAEPFPGRPGGDIQPYPGQPGFQEPPPAWAFPARRRTLVVGAVGLGVSAVATAFPGAFLVVVAALLVLTATTGWAGRSRRASRLRRGVRQGDDARMLAGLPWHLVRGVLSSLPGALIGVTVGAATWWILTALGDPRLVEPIVLWAAALLALLAAWFAPGGRAARDGARAMVEVLTPTRGFRALLVVLVLLVAVVLVAQTVLVAPAPPSWSPLPGPPFGF
;
A
#
# COMPACT_ATOMS: atom_id res chain seq x y z
N MET A 1 -64.41 -29.87 41.39
CA MET A 1 -63.30 -30.82 41.59
C MET A 1 -63.20 -31.61 40.28
N GLY A 2 -62.29 -31.38 39.34
CA GLY A 2 -60.83 -31.24 39.37
C GLY A 2 -60.30 -32.22 38.28
N PRO A 3 -59.57 -31.76 37.24
CA PRO A 3 -59.29 -32.55 36.02
C PRO A 3 -58.01 -33.40 36.12
N GLY A 4 -57.88 -34.45 35.31
CA GLY A 4 -56.68 -35.30 35.25
C GLY A 4 -56.36 -35.78 33.84
N HIS A 5 -55.57 -34.99 33.10
CA HIS A 5 -54.93 -35.36 31.84
C HIS A 5 -53.66 -36.17 32.16
N PRO A 6 -53.48 -37.42 31.70
CA PRO A 6 -52.23 -38.13 31.88
C PRO A 6 -51.23 -37.79 30.77
N GLY A 7 -50.10 -37.20 31.19
CA GLY A 7 -48.77 -37.59 30.71
C GLY A 7 -48.35 -37.08 29.34
N GLY A 8 -47.86 -35.85 29.28
CA GLY A 8 -47.06 -35.36 28.16
C GLY A 8 -45.79 -36.20 27.99
N TYR A 9 -45.49 -36.56 26.74
CA TYR A 9 -44.17 -37.03 26.36
C TYR A 9 -43.15 -35.95 26.72
N GLY A 10 -42.30 -36.23 27.71
CA GLY A 10 -41.15 -35.40 28.02
C GLY A 10 -40.22 -35.39 26.81
N ALA A 11 -40.26 -34.30 26.04
CA ALA A 11 -39.15 -33.97 25.17
C ALA A 11 -37.96 -33.71 26.09
N GLU A 12 -37.02 -34.67 26.14
CA GLU A 12 -35.76 -34.41 26.81
C GLU A 12 -35.13 -33.16 26.21
N PRO A 13 -34.71 -32.16 27.02
CA PRO A 13 -33.95 -31.04 26.51
C PRO A 13 -32.64 -31.63 25.97
N PHE A 14 -32.48 -31.64 24.65
CA PHE A 14 -31.18 -31.89 24.03
C PHE A 14 -30.15 -31.00 24.76
N PRO A 15 -29.10 -31.57 25.38
CA PRO A 15 -28.12 -30.76 26.08
C PRO A 15 -27.45 -29.84 25.07
N GLY A 16 -27.80 -28.55 25.15
CA GLY A 16 -27.23 -27.50 24.32
C GLY A 16 -25.73 -27.48 24.53
N ARG A 17 -24.97 -27.81 23.49
CA ARG A 17 -23.51 -27.78 23.50
C ARG A 17 -23.06 -26.35 23.87
N PRO A 18 -22.36 -26.13 24.99
CA PRO A 18 -21.92 -24.80 25.36
C PRO A 18 -20.86 -24.33 24.36
N GLY A 19 -21.11 -23.23 23.66
CA GLY A 19 -20.10 -22.54 22.85
C GLY A 19 -20.07 -22.86 21.36
N GLY A 20 -21.12 -23.43 20.78
CA GLY A 20 -21.29 -23.42 19.33
C GLY A 20 -21.81 -22.05 18.90
N ASP A 21 -20.96 -21.20 18.31
CA ASP A 21 -21.43 -20.02 17.59
C ASP A 21 -22.44 -20.49 16.53
N ILE A 22 -23.73 -20.29 16.81
CA ILE A 22 -24.81 -20.56 15.87
C ILE A 22 -24.63 -19.53 14.77
N GLN A 23 -23.87 -19.86 13.71
CA GLN A 23 -23.88 -19.04 12.51
C GLN A 23 -25.30 -19.09 11.96
N PRO A 24 -26.00 -17.95 11.88
CA PRO A 24 -27.33 -17.90 11.27
C PRO A 24 -27.23 -18.45 9.85
N TYR A 25 -28.18 -19.28 9.42
CA TYR A 25 -28.22 -19.81 8.06
C TYR A 25 -29.22 -19.03 7.20
N PRO A 26 -29.01 -18.97 5.86
CA PRO A 26 -29.94 -18.31 4.96
C PRO A 26 -31.37 -18.83 5.14
N GLY A 27 -32.32 -17.91 5.36
CA GLY A 27 -33.74 -18.23 5.58
C GLY A 27 -34.22 -18.17 7.04
N GLN A 28 -33.32 -17.97 8.01
CA GLN A 28 -33.71 -17.76 9.41
C GLN A 28 -34.25 -16.33 9.62
N PRO A 29 -35.36 -16.13 10.37
CA PRO A 29 -35.83 -14.79 10.74
C PRO A 29 -34.74 -14.03 11.50
N GLY A 30 -34.34 -12.86 10.98
CA GLY A 30 -33.23 -12.06 11.51
C GLY A 30 -31.86 -12.36 10.89
N PHE A 31 -31.76 -13.28 9.92
CA PHE A 31 -30.55 -13.46 9.11
C PHE A 31 -30.26 -12.18 8.32
N GLN A 32 -29.16 -11.52 8.66
CA GLN A 32 -28.58 -10.45 7.84
C GLN A 32 -27.40 -11.03 7.10
N GLU A 33 -27.49 -11.03 5.77
CA GLU A 33 -26.37 -11.48 4.94
C GLU A 33 -25.15 -10.58 5.20
N PRO A 34 -23.99 -11.14 5.56
CA PRO A 34 -22.82 -10.34 5.89
C PRO A 34 -22.44 -9.46 4.69
N PRO A 35 -22.03 -8.20 4.92
CA PRO A 35 -21.68 -7.32 3.82
C PRO A 35 -20.58 -7.95 2.94
N PRO A 36 -20.70 -7.87 1.61
CA PRO A 36 -19.73 -8.47 0.72
C PRO A 36 -18.35 -7.81 0.89
N ALA A 37 -17.28 -8.55 0.63
CA ALA A 37 -15.90 -8.11 0.89
C ALA A 37 -15.54 -6.75 0.23
N TRP A 38 -16.13 -6.43 -0.93
CA TRP A 38 -15.90 -5.16 -1.62
C TRP A 38 -16.47 -3.93 -0.88
N ALA A 39 -17.39 -4.13 0.07
CA ALA A 39 -18.00 -3.06 0.85
C ALA A 39 -17.04 -2.47 1.90
N PHE A 40 -16.02 -3.23 2.29
CA PHE A 40 -15.00 -2.80 3.24
C PHE A 40 -13.80 -2.15 2.51
N PRO A 41 -13.14 -1.15 3.13
CA PRO A 41 -11.86 -0.66 2.64
C PRO A 41 -10.78 -1.76 2.73
N ALA A 42 -9.76 -1.66 1.87
CA ALA A 42 -8.62 -2.58 1.88
C ALA A 42 -7.98 -2.66 3.27
N ARG A 43 -7.53 -3.86 3.67
CA ARG A 43 -6.96 -4.06 5.00
C ARG A 43 -5.69 -3.23 5.18
N ARG A 44 -5.43 -2.73 6.40
CA ARG A 44 -4.20 -2.00 6.70
C ARG A 44 -3.00 -2.94 6.64
N ARG A 45 -2.08 -2.70 5.70
CA ARG A 45 -0.86 -3.51 5.46
C ARG A 45 0.41 -2.66 5.59
N THR A 46 0.50 -1.86 6.64
CA THR A 46 1.53 -0.83 6.80
C THR A 46 2.95 -1.41 6.81
N LEU A 47 3.17 -2.56 7.44
CA LEU A 47 4.51 -3.18 7.51
C LEU A 47 5.02 -3.64 6.14
N VAL A 48 4.17 -4.28 5.34
CA VAL A 48 4.55 -4.73 3.98
C VAL A 48 4.85 -3.52 3.10
N VAL A 49 3.99 -2.50 3.13
CA VAL A 49 4.21 -1.26 2.36
C VAL A 49 5.47 -0.54 2.81
N GLY A 50 5.74 -0.49 4.13
CA GLY A 50 6.95 0.10 4.69
C GLY A 50 8.21 -0.66 4.28
N ALA A 51 8.20 -2.00 4.34
CA ALA A 51 9.32 -2.82 3.91
C ALA A 51 9.59 -2.68 2.41
N VAL A 52 8.54 -2.62 1.59
CA VAL A 52 8.68 -2.33 0.15
C VAL A 52 9.25 -0.93 -0.07
N GLY A 53 8.76 0.09 0.64
CA GLY A 53 9.30 1.45 0.55
C GLY A 53 10.77 1.53 0.92
N LEU A 54 11.17 0.83 2.00
CA LEU A 54 12.57 0.73 2.42
C LEU A 54 13.42 0.05 1.34
N GLY A 55 12.97 -1.08 0.79
CA GLY A 55 13.72 -1.75 -0.26
C GLY A 55 13.81 -0.94 -1.56
N VAL A 56 12.73 -0.25 -1.95
CA VAL A 56 12.73 0.65 -3.12
C VAL A 56 13.69 1.82 -2.91
N SER A 57 13.79 2.38 -1.71
CA SER A 57 14.75 3.46 -1.43
C SER A 57 16.21 3.03 -1.62
N ALA A 58 16.53 1.75 -1.42
CA ALA A 58 17.88 1.23 -1.65
C ALA A 58 18.34 1.36 -3.11
N VAL A 59 17.41 1.42 -4.08
CA VAL A 59 17.73 1.65 -5.50
C VAL A 59 18.49 2.96 -5.70
N ALA A 60 18.25 3.97 -4.86
CA ALA A 60 18.90 5.27 -4.97
C ALA A 60 20.41 5.23 -4.68
N THR A 61 20.93 4.17 -4.04
CA THR A 61 22.38 3.99 -3.83
C THR A 61 23.17 3.93 -5.15
N ALA A 62 22.57 3.32 -6.18
CA ALA A 62 23.17 3.15 -7.50
C ALA A 62 22.48 3.99 -8.58
N PHE A 63 21.16 4.17 -8.48
CA PHE A 63 20.33 4.76 -9.53
C PHE A 63 19.35 5.81 -8.96
N PRO A 64 19.85 6.94 -8.39
CA PRO A 64 18.99 7.95 -7.78
C PRO A 64 17.99 8.56 -8.77
N GLY A 65 18.37 8.77 -10.04
CA GLY A 65 17.47 9.32 -11.05
C GLY A 65 16.32 8.37 -11.39
N ALA A 66 16.62 7.09 -11.63
CA ALA A 66 15.61 6.07 -11.86
C ALA A 66 14.68 5.91 -10.64
N PHE A 67 15.22 5.96 -9.42
CA PHE A 67 14.42 5.93 -8.19
C PHE A 67 13.36 7.04 -8.17
N LEU A 68 13.74 8.29 -8.46
CA LEU A 68 12.79 9.42 -8.44
C LEU A 68 11.66 9.22 -9.45
N VAL A 69 11.98 8.78 -10.67
CA VAL A 69 10.99 8.51 -11.72
C VAL A 69 10.05 7.37 -11.33
N VAL A 70 10.61 6.26 -10.83
CA VAL A 70 9.82 5.09 -10.41
C VAL A 70 8.92 5.42 -9.23
N VAL A 71 9.42 6.14 -8.23
CA VAL A 71 8.60 6.56 -7.08
C VAL A 71 7.50 7.52 -7.50
N ALA A 72 7.80 8.50 -8.36
CA ALA A 72 6.77 9.39 -8.89
C ALA A 72 5.67 8.61 -9.62
N ALA A 73 6.06 7.66 -10.50
CA ALA A 73 5.12 6.79 -11.20
C ALA A 73 4.30 5.92 -10.23
N LEU A 74 4.93 5.31 -9.23
CA LEU A 74 4.25 4.49 -8.22
C LEU A 74 3.27 5.31 -7.38
N LEU A 75 3.62 6.53 -6.98
CA LEU A 75 2.72 7.43 -6.27
C LEU A 75 1.48 7.77 -7.12
N VAL A 76 1.68 8.08 -8.40
CA VAL A 76 0.57 8.34 -9.34
C VAL A 76 -0.31 7.10 -9.50
N LEU A 77 0.28 5.93 -9.77
CA LEU A 77 -0.46 4.68 -9.97
C LEU A 77 -1.25 4.28 -8.71
N THR A 78 -0.63 4.37 -7.54
CA THR A 78 -1.30 4.08 -6.28
C THR A 78 -2.38 5.11 -5.96
N ALA A 79 -2.18 6.40 -6.28
CA ALA A 79 -3.22 7.42 -6.11
C ALA A 79 -4.40 7.17 -7.05
N THR A 80 -4.14 6.85 -8.31
CA THR A 80 -5.15 6.51 -9.32
C THR A 80 -5.97 5.30 -8.92
N THR A 81 -5.33 4.22 -8.46
CA THR A 81 -6.03 3.02 -7.97
C THR A 81 -6.86 3.33 -6.73
N GLY A 82 -6.37 4.16 -5.81
CA GLY A 82 -7.14 4.64 -4.66
C GLY A 82 -8.38 5.43 -5.06
N TRP A 83 -8.27 6.33 -6.03
CA TRP A 83 -9.42 7.07 -6.56
C TRP A 83 -10.43 6.18 -7.28
N ALA A 84 -9.97 5.26 -8.12
CA ALA A 84 -10.82 4.31 -8.84
C ALA A 84 -11.53 3.32 -7.90
N GLY A 85 -10.87 2.89 -6.81
CA GLY A 85 -11.48 2.05 -5.78
C GLY A 85 -12.56 2.79 -5.00
N ARG A 86 -12.29 4.05 -4.60
CA ARG A 86 -13.28 4.89 -3.89
C ARG A 86 -14.51 5.20 -4.75
N SER A 87 -14.33 5.54 -6.02
CA SER A 87 -15.45 5.82 -6.94
C SER A 87 -16.33 4.59 -7.13
N ARG A 88 -15.73 3.41 -7.36
CA ARG A 88 -16.44 2.13 -7.48
C ARG A 88 -17.21 1.77 -6.22
N ARG A 89 -16.56 1.83 -5.05
CA ARG A 89 -17.21 1.53 -3.76
C ARG A 89 -18.40 2.48 -3.53
N ALA A 90 -18.22 3.78 -3.75
CA ALA A 90 -19.28 4.76 -3.56
C ALA A 90 -20.44 4.62 -4.58
N SER A 91 -20.18 4.13 -5.79
CA SER A 91 -21.23 3.82 -6.77
C SER A 91 -22.03 2.60 -6.33
N ARG A 92 -21.35 1.50 -5.96
CA ARG A 92 -21.99 0.25 -5.54
C ARG A 92 -22.82 0.40 -4.26
N LEU A 93 -22.35 1.21 -3.31
CA LEU A 93 -23.13 1.54 -2.10
C LEU A 93 -24.43 2.32 -2.39
N ARG A 94 -24.46 3.12 -3.46
CA ARG A 94 -25.64 3.96 -3.80
C ARG A 94 -26.58 3.33 -4.79
N ARG A 95 -26.06 2.51 -5.71
CA ARG A 95 -26.78 2.05 -6.91
C ARG A 95 -26.79 0.53 -7.10
N GLY A 96 -26.16 -0.21 -6.18
CA GLY A 96 -25.93 -1.65 -6.31
C GLY A 96 -24.83 -1.99 -7.32
N VAL A 97 -24.54 -3.28 -7.46
CA VAL A 97 -23.60 -3.83 -8.46
C VAL A 97 -24.34 -3.93 -9.81
N ARG A 98 -23.71 -3.48 -10.90
CA ARG A 98 -24.33 -3.49 -12.24
C ARG A 98 -23.42 -4.18 -13.26
N GLN A 99 -24.04 -4.86 -14.24
CA GLN A 99 -23.32 -5.36 -15.41
C GLN A 99 -22.76 -4.18 -16.23
N GLY A 100 -21.49 -4.27 -16.65
CA GLY A 100 -20.80 -3.21 -17.39
C GLY A 100 -20.11 -2.13 -16.54
N ASP A 101 -20.09 -2.28 -15.21
CA ASP A 101 -19.34 -1.39 -14.32
C ASP A 101 -17.84 -1.33 -14.68
N ASP A 102 -17.25 -2.45 -15.12
CA ASP A 102 -15.84 -2.54 -15.49
C ASP A 102 -15.53 -1.73 -16.76
N ALA A 103 -16.42 -1.77 -17.77
CA ALA A 103 -16.26 -0.97 -18.99
C ALA A 103 -16.36 0.53 -18.69
N ARG A 104 -17.32 0.95 -17.87
CA ARG A 104 -17.47 2.36 -17.44
C ARG A 104 -16.28 2.85 -16.62
N MET A 105 -15.72 1.97 -15.81
CA MET A 105 -14.54 2.23 -15.00
C MET A 105 -13.28 2.37 -15.86
N LEU A 106 -13.12 1.53 -16.89
CA LEU A 106 -12.04 1.69 -17.87
C LEU A 106 -12.18 3.01 -18.63
N ALA A 107 -13.39 3.38 -19.05
CA ALA A 107 -13.65 4.67 -19.68
C ALA A 107 -13.36 5.87 -18.74
N GLY A 108 -13.55 5.70 -17.43
CA GLY A 108 -13.20 6.70 -16.41
C GLY A 108 -11.73 6.71 -15.99
N LEU A 109 -10.91 5.77 -16.47
CA LEU A 109 -9.50 5.63 -16.09
C LEU A 109 -8.67 6.89 -16.36
N PRO A 110 -8.80 7.59 -17.51
CA PRO A 110 -8.04 8.82 -17.77
C PRO A 110 -8.32 9.89 -16.71
N TRP A 111 -9.57 10.01 -16.25
CA TRP A 111 -9.95 10.96 -15.22
C TRP A 111 -9.38 10.58 -13.84
N HIS A 112 -9.34 9.29 -13.52
CA HIS A 112 -8.69 8.80 -12.31
C HIS A 112 -7.17 9.00 -12.36
N LEU A 113 -6.56 8.92 -13.54
CA LEU A 113 -5.15 9.22 -13.75
C LEU A 113 -4.87 10.71 -13.46
N VAL A 114 -5.64 11.63 -14.05
CA VAL A 114 -5.51 13.07 -13.80
C VAL A 114 -5.63 13.38 -12.30
N ARG A 115 -6.63 12.81 -11.62
CA ARG A 115 -6.76 12.98 -10.16
C ARG A 115 -5.60 12.37 -9.38
N GLY A 116 -5.09 11.24 -9.83
CA GLY A 116 -3.90 10.58 -9.27
C GLY A 116 -2.68 11.50 -9.33
N VAL A 117 -2.39 12.03 -10.52
CA VAL A 117 -1.32 13.00 -10.76
C VAL A 117 -1.49 14.22 -9.85
N LEU A 118 -2.62 14.91 -9.94
CA LEU A 118 -2.87 16.15 -9.19
C LEU A 118 -2.77 15.94 -7.67
N SER A 119 -3.25 14.80 -7.16
CA SER A 119 -3.16 14.49 -5.73
C SER A 119 -1.76 14.08 -5.27
N SER A 120 -0.89 13.65 -6.20
CA SER A 120 0.48 13.23 -5.89
C SER A 120 1.46 14.40 -5.95
N LEU A 121 1.16 15.47 -6.68
CA LEU A 121 2.06 16.62 -6.87
C LEU A 121 2.54 17.24 -5.54
N PRO A 122 1.68 17.57 -4.55
CA PRO A 122 2.15 18.18 -3.31
C PRO A 122 3.12 17.26 -2.55
N GLY A 123 2.82 15.96 -2.51
CA GLY A 123 3.69 14.99 -1.88
C GLY A 123 5.01 14.81 -2.61
N ALA A 124 4.98 14.74 -3.95
CA ALA A 124 6.20 14.66 -4.75
C ALA A 124 7.10 15.89 -4.53
N LEU A 125 6.53 17.10 -4.52
CA LEU A 125 7.28 18.33 -4.26
C LEU A 125 7.91 18.33 -2.87
N ILE A 126 7.16 17.99 -1.83
CA ILE A 126 7.66 17.87 -0.45
C ILE A 126 8.74 16.79 -0.35
N GLY A 127 8.56 15.66 -1.02
CA GLY A 127 9.55 14.57 -1.04
C GLY A 127 10.86 15.01 -1.68
N VAL A 128 10.79 15.64 -2.86
CA VAL A 128 11.98 16.14 -3.57
C VAL A 128 12.71 17.19 -2.74
N THR A 129 12.00 18.14 -2.12
CA THR A 129 12.65 19.16 -1.28
C THR A 129 13.29 18.56 -0.04
N VAL A 130 12.63 17.64 0.66
CA VAL A 130 13.20 16.95 1.84
C VAL A 130 14.40 16.08 1.45
N GLY A 131 14.33 15.35 0.33
CA GLY A 131 15.43 14.55 -0.18
C GLY A 131 16.64 15.40 -0.56
N ALA A 132 16.42 16.46 -1.32
CA ALA A 132 17.46 17.39 -1.73
C ALA A 132 18.11 18.08 -0.53
N ALA A 133 17.31 18.52 0.46
CA ALA A 133 17.83 19.08 1.71
C ALA A 133 18.64 18.06 2.51
N THR A 134 18.17 16.82 2.62
CA THR A 134 18.90 15.74 3.31
C THR A 134 20.25 15.49 2.65
N TRP A 135 20.26 15.33 1.31
CA TRP A 135 21.49 15.11 0.55
C TRP A 135 22.47 16.27 0.75
N TRP A 136 21.99 17.51 0.65
CA TRP A 136 22.81 18.70 0.83
C TRP A 136 23.41 18.78 2.24
N ILE A 137 22.58 18.60 3.28
CA ILE A 137 23.02 18.65 4.68
C ILE A 137 24.07 17.57 4.95
N LEU A 138 23.78 16.31 4.61
CA LEU A 138 24.69 15.19 4.91
C LEU A 138 26.01 15.29 4.14
N THR A 139 25.98 15.78 2.90
CA THR A 139 27.20 16.02 2.12
C THR A 139 28.02 17.17 2.71
N ALA A 140 27.36 18.26 3.16
CA ALA A 140 28.01 19.40 3.77
C ALA A 140 28.68 19.09 5.13
N LEU A 141 28.28 18.02 5.82
CA LEU A 141 28.94 17.58 7.04
C LEU A 141 30.38 17.09 6.79
N GLY A 142 30.69 16.61 5.58
CA GLY A 142 32.03 16.11 5.24
C GLY A 142 32.51 14.91 6.07
N ASP A 143 31.60 14.18 6.74
CA ASP A 143 31.95 13.02 7.55
C ASP A 143 32.40 11.85 6.65
N PRO A 144 33.62 11.31 6.80
CA PRO A 144 34.11 10.21 5.99
C PRO A 144 33.31 8.91 6.12
N ARG A 145 32.48 8.77 7.17
CA ARG A 145 31.56 7.63 7.33
C ARG A 145 30.34 7.73 6.43
N LEU A 146 29.97 8.93 5.99
CA LEU A 146 28.83 9.20 5.13
C LEU A 146 29.25 9.12 3.66
N VAL A 147 29.61 7.91 3.22
CA VAL A 147 29.89 7.68 1.80
C VAL A 147 28.67 7.98 0.94
N GLU A 148 28.89 8.45 -0.29
CA GLU A 148 27.85 8.93 -1.20
C GLU A 148 26.63 7.99 -1.34
N PRO A 149 26.78 6.65 -1.50
CA PRO A 149 25.63 5.76 -1.57
C PRO A 149 24.74 5.79 -0.32
N ILE A 150 25.33 5.92 0.88
CA ILE A 150 24.59 5.99 2.14
C ILE A 150 23.82 7.31 2.22
N VAL A 151 24.44 8.41 1.80
CA VAL A 151 23.81 9.73 1.75
C VAL A 151 22.61 9.72 0.79
N LEU A 152 22.79 9.14 -0.41
CA LEU A 152 21.71 9.02 -1.39
C LEU A 152 20.57 8.12 -0.90
N TRP A 153 20.89 7.01 -0.24
CA TRP A 153 19.87 6.15 0.37
C TRP A 153 19.07 6.88 1.44
N ALA A 154 19.74 7.59 2.35
CA ALA A 154 19.10 8.36 3.40
C ALA A 154 18.20 9.47 2.83
N ALA A 155 18.71 10.21 1.83
CA ALA A 155 17.96 11.24 1.11
C ALA A 155 16.72 10.66 0.41
N ALA A 156 16.86 9.52 -0.27
CA ALA A 156 15.77 8.84 -0.95
C ALA A 156 14.71 8.31 0.03
N LEU A 157 15.13 7.74 1.15
CA LEU A 157 14.24 7.24 2.18
C LEU A 157 13.43 8.39 2.81
N LEU A 158 14.08 9.49 3.19
CA LEU A 158 13.40 10.65 3.75
C LEU A 158 12.50 11.35 2.73
N ALA A 159 12.93 11.43 1.46
CA ALA A 159 12.08 11.92 0.37
C ALA A 159 10.81 11.09 0.21
N LEU A 160 10.95 9.76 0.19
CA LEU A 160 9.82 8.84 0.06
C LEU A 160 8.89 8.94 1.28
N LEU A 161 9.43 9.00 2.50
CA LEU A 161 8.63 9.17 3.71
C LEU A 161 7.88 10.49 3.71
N ALA A 162 8.54 11.59 3.36
CA ALA A 162 7.92 12.91 3.28
C ALA A 162 6.80 12.95 2.22
N ALA A 163 7.07 12.41 1.03
CA ALA A 163 6.05 12.27 -0.02
C ALA A 163 4.88 11.37 0.40
N TRP A 164 5.20 10.26 1.07
CA TRP A 164 4.22 9.32 1.55
C TRP A 164 3.30 9.93 2.60
N PHE A 165 3.84 10.75 3.52
CA PHE A 165 3.09 11.37 4.62
C PHE A 165 2.43 12.71 4.27
N ALA A 166 2.77 13.31 3.13
CA ALA A 166 2.27 14.60 2.69
C ALA A 166 0.72 14.72 2.64
N PRO A 167 0.20 15.94 2.82
CA PRO A 167 -1.20 16.26 2.56
C PRO A 167 -1.60 15.84 1.13
N GLY A 168 -2.68 15.05 1.00
CA GLY A 168 -3.13 14.49 -0.28
C GLY A 168 -2.77 13.01 -0.50
N GLY A 169 -1.79 12.48 0.23
CA GLY A 169 -1.31 11.10 0.06
C GLY A 169 -2.31 9.99 0.41
N ARG A 170 -3.48 10.31 0.99
CA ARG A 170 -4.48 9.31 1.41
C ARG A 170 -4.89 8.36 0.27
N ALA A 171 -5.10 8.91 -0.94
CA ALA A 171 -5.46 8.10 -2.10
C ALA A 171 -4.36 7.09 -2.45
N ALA A 172 -3.10 7.53 -2.47
CA ALA A 172 -1.94 6.68 -2.72
C ALA A 172 -1.81 5.57 -1.68
N ARG A 173 -1.97 5.89 -0.39
CA ARG A 173 -1.89 4.90 0.70
C ARG A 173 -2.97 3.83 0.58
N ASP A 174 -4.19 4.22 0.21
CA ASP A 174 -5.31 3.28 0.04
C ASP A 174 -5.11 2.39 -1.19
N GLY A 175 -4.68 2.96 -2.32
CA GLY A 175 -4.40 2.20 -3.53
C GLY A 175 -3.21 1.24 -3.38
N ALA A 176 -2.13 1.68 -2.73
CA ALA A 176 -0.99 0.81 -2.43
C ALA A 176 -1.40 -0.41 -1.58
N ARG A 177 -2.25 -0.23 -0.56
CA ARG A 177 -2.76 -1.35 0.26
C ARG A 177 -3.63 -2.30 -0.55
N ALA A 178 -4.47 -1.76 -1.44
CA ALA A 178 -5.31 -2.56 -2.33
C ALA A 178 -4.46 -3.36 -3.33
N MET A 179 -3.43 -2.75 -3.93
CA MET A 179 -2.51 -3.45 -4.84
C MET A 179 -1.75 -4.55 -4.10
N VAL A 180 -1.22 -4.29 -2.91
CA VAL A 180 -0.55 -5.32 -2.10
C VAL A 180 -1.52 -6.45 -1.75
N GLU A 181 -2.77 -6.15 -1.40
CA GLU A 181 -3.78 -7.17 -1.10
C GLU A 181 -4.08 -8.08 -2.29
N VAL A 182 -4.12 -7.52 -3.50
CA VAL A 182 -4.30 -8.27 -4.75
C VAL A 182 -3.05 -9.09 -5.11
N LEU A 183 -1.86 -8.49 -5.02
CA LEU A 183 -0.60 -9.17 -5.36
C LEU A 183 -0.23 -10.26 -4.34
N THR A 184 -0.66 -10.12 -3.10
CA THR A 184 -0.27 -11.01 -2.01
C THR A 184 -1.50 -11.54 -1.25
N PRO A 185 -2.27 -12.45 -1.88
CA PRO A 185 -3.50 -12.97 -1.30
C PRO A 185 -3.23 -13.77 -0.01
N THR A 186 -2.12 -14.54 0.02
CA THR A 186 -1.74 -15.37 1.17
C THR A 186 -0.66 -14.71 2.04
N ARG A 187 -0.52 -15.19 3.28
CA ARG A 187 0.57 -14.75 4.19
C ARG A 187 1.95 -15.13 3.63
N GLY A 188 2.07 -16.30 2.98
CA GLY A 188 3.32 -16.76 2.37
C GLY A 188 3.80 -15.86 1.24
N PHE A 189 2.91 -15.46 0.32
CA PHE A 189 3.28 -14.53 -0.76
C PHE A 189 3.71 -13.16 -0.23
N ARG A 190 3.13 -12.69 0.88
CA ARG A 190 3.56 -11.44 1.54
C ARG A 190 4.97 -11.56 2.08
N ALA A 191 5.25 -12.63 2.82
CA ALA A 191 6.56 -12.88 3.39
C ALA A 191 7.61 -13.00 2.27
N LEU A 192 7.30 -13.77 1.22
CA LEU A 192 8.16 -13.92 0.05
C LEU A 192 8.47 -12.57 -0.61
N LEU A 193 7.46 -11.73 -0.84
CA LEU A 193 7.65 -10.41 -1.44
C LEU A 193 8.54 -9.52 -0.56
N VAL A 194 8.31 -9.49 0.75
CA VAL A 194 9.12 -8.71 1.69
C VAL A 194 10.56 -9.21 1.70
N VAL A 195 10.77 -10.52 1.83
CA VAL A 195 12.10 -11.13 1.86
C VAL A 195 12.84 -10.86 0.55
N LEU A 196 12.19 -11.05 -0.60
CA LEU A 196 12.81 -10.81 -1.90
C LEU A 196 13.22 -9.35 -2.08
N VAL A 197 12.33 -8.41 -1.74
CA VAL A 197 12.61 -6.97 -1.86
C VAL A 197 13.75 -6.54 -0.92
N LEU A 198 13.75 -7.02 0.32
CA LEU A 198 14.83 -6.71 1.27
C LEU A 198 16.15 -7.37 0.89
N LEU A 199 16.11 -8.61 0.38
CA LEU A 199 17.30 -9.30 -0.11
C LEU A 199 17.94 -8.54 -1.26
N VAL A 200 17.15 -8.13 -2.25
CA VAL A 200 17.64 -7.31 -3.38
C VAL A 200 18.21 -5.99 -2.89
N ALA A 201 17.55 -5.33 -1.93
CA ALA A 201 18.05 -4.10 -1.32
C ALA A 201 19.40 -4.29 -0.62
N VAL A 202 19.55 -5.34 0.19
CA VAL A 202 20.81 -5.66 0.88
C VAL A 202 21.92 -5.97 -0.12
N VAL A 203 21.65 -6.77 -1.15
CA VAL A 203 22.63 -7.09 -2.19
C VAL A 203 23.09 -5.84 -2.92
N LEU A 204 22.15 -4.93 -3.27
CA LEU A 204 22.47 -3.69 -3.96
C LEU A 204 23.31 -2.74 -3.09
N VAL A 205 22.95 -2.58 -1.81
CA VAL A 205 23.73 -1.78 -0.85
C VAL A 205 25.11 -2.39 -0.63
N ALA A 206 25.21 -3.71 -0.42
CA ALA A 206 26.49 -4.38 -0.27
C ALA A 206 27.37 -4.20 -1.51
N GLN A 207 26.80 -4.31 -2.71
CA GLN A 207 27.52 -4.11 -3.96
C GLN A 207 28.06 -2.69 -4.08
N THR A 208 27.24 -1.68 -3.79
CA THR A 208 27.61 -0.25 -3.95
C THR A 208 28.53 0.26 -2.86
N VAL A 209 28.42 -0.26 -1.64
CA VAL A 209 29.18 0.21 -0.48
C VAL A 209 30.45 -0.59 -0.25
N LEU A 210 30.42 -1.92 -0.44
CA LEU A 210 31.50 -2.81 0.00
C LEU A 210 32.34 -3.38 -1.14
N VAL A 211 31.75 -3.61 -2.32
CA VAL A 211 32.39 -4.40 -3.39
C VAL A 211 32.87 -3.54 -4.55
N ALA A 212 31.98 -2.72 -5.11
CA ALA A 212 32.23 -1.94 -6.32
C ALA A 212 31.63 -0.54 -6.15
N PRO A 213 32.32 0.38 -5.45
CA PRO A 213 31.91 1.78 -5.36
C PRO A 213 32.07 2.45 -6.73
N ALA A 214 31.08 2.25 -7.59
CA ALA A 214 30.93 2.96 -8.84
C ALA A 214 30.15 4.25 -8.58
N PRO A 215 30.44 5.33 -9.32
CA PRO A 215 29.66 6.56 -9.22
C PRO A 215 28.19 6.27 -9.56
N PRO A 216 27.24 6.87 -8.85
CA PRO A 216 25.82 6.63 -9.06
C PRO A 216 25.36 7.13 -10.42
N SER A 217 24.48 6.36 -11.07
CA SER A 217 23.89 6.72 -12.35
C SER A 217 22.64 7.57 -12.17
N TRP A 218 22.69 8.80 -12.65
CA TRP A 218 21.55 9.73 -12.60
C TRP A 218 20.55 9.55 -13.73
N SER A 219 20.82 8.71 -14.72
CA SER A 219 19.89 8.43 -15.81
C SER A 219 18.52 7.99 -15.27
N PRO A 220 17.40 8.52 -15.78
CA PRO A 220 17.26 9.41 -16.95
C PRO A 220 17.35 10.92 -16.64
N LEU A 221 17.68 11.31 -15.42
CA LEU A 221 17.82 12.70 -15.01
C LEU A 221 19.24 13.23 -15.35
N PRO A 222 19.39 14.55 -15.55
CA PRO A 222 20.66 15.14 -15.97
C PRO A 222 21.76 15.10 -14.88
N GLY A 223 21.41 14.93 -13.61
CA GLY A 223 22.36 14.92 -12.50
C GLY A 223 21.72 15.24 -11.15
N PRO A 224 22.53 15.39 -10.08
CA PRO A 224 22.07 15.80 -8.77
C PRO A 224 21.41 17.19 -8.79
N PRO A 225 20.48 17.47 -7.86
CA PRO A 225 19.70 18.71 -7.84
C PRO A 225 20.55 19.98 -7.60
N PHE A 226 21.72 19.86 -6.97
CA PHE A 226 22.68 20.94 -6.83
C PHE A 226 24.05 20.41 -7.27
N GLY A 227 24.46 20.75 -8.49
CA GLY A 227 25.74 20.30 -9.05
C GLY A 227 26.92 20.99 -8.34
N PHE A 228 27.91 20.20 -7.93
CA PHE A 228 29.25 20.66 -7.61
C PHE A 228 30.23 19.80 -8.40
#